data_AF-A0A951UEH5-F1
#
_entry.id   AF-A0A951UEH5-F1
#
_cell.length_a   1.000
_cell.length_b   1.000
_cell.length_c   1.000
_cell.angle_alpha   90.00
_cell.angle_beta   90.00
_cell.angle_gamma   90.00
#
_symmetry.space_group_name_H-M   'P 1'
#
loop_
_entity.id
_entity.type
_entity.pdbx_description
1 polymer ?
#
loop_
_entity_poly.entity_id
_entity_poly.type
_entity_poly.pdbx_seq_one_letter_code
_entity_poly.pdbx_strand_id
1 'polypeptide(L)'
;MSDPKDLFKKLVRERNEAQPVVPDSASPEPKKRGRPAIGKRSDPNWIGRTYYIRKETDLDVEDELLKLKRRGIELDKSELVDSLLDAWLKWQQGEDSESLLSEITPRRKDD
;
A
#
# COMPACT_ATOMS: atom_id res chain seq x y z
N MET A 1 31.34 58.11 4.92
CA MET A 1 29.96 57.59 4.87
C MET A 1 30.07 56.16 4.41
N SER A 2 29.82 55.18 5.29
CA SER A 2 29.92 53.75 4.91
C SER A 2 28.72 53.32 4.07
N ASP A 3 29.00 52.59 3.00
CA ASP A 3 28.01 52.09 2.05
C ASP A 3 27.09 51.05 2.72
N PRO A 4 25.75 51.14 2.56
CA PRO A 4 24.80 50.19 3.16
C PRO A 4 25.02 48.73 2.73
N LYS A 5 25.65 48.53 1.57
CA LYS A 5 25.98 47.21 1.01
C LYS A 5 27.12 46.53 1.76
N ASP A 6 28.07 47.30 2.30
CA ASP A 6 29.20 46.75 3.07
C ASP A 6 28.77 46.29 4.45
N LEU A 7 27.79 46.98 5.05
CA LEU A 7 27.17 46.57 6.30
C LEU A 7 26.41 45.24 6.15
N PHE A 8 25.69 45.10 5.04
CA PHE A 8 24.96 43.87 4.72
C PHE A 8 25.90 42.69 4.47
N LYS A 9 27.01 42.92 3.75
CA LYS A 9 28.03 41.88 3.49
C LYS A 9 28.71 41.41 4.78
N LYS A 10 28.93 42.33 5.74
CA LYS A 10 29.53 42.01 7.05
C LYS A 10 28.58 41.20 7.94
N LEU A 11 27.30 41.55 7.98
CA LEU A 11 26.27 40.80 8.72
C LEU A 11 26.05 39.38 8.17
N VAL A 12 26.13 39.21 6.85
CA VAL A 12 26.03 37.88 6.20
C VAL A 12 27.26 37.01 6.51
N ARG A 13 28.44 37.63 6.67
CA ARG A 13 29.69 36.93 6.99
C ARG A 13 29.74 36.50 8.45
N GLU A 14 29.33 37.37 9.38
CA GLU A 14 29.24 37.03 10.82
C GLU A 14 28.18 35.96 11.10
N ARG A 15 27.08 35.90 10.33
CA ARG A 15 26.07 34.84 10.46
C ARG A 15 26.56 33.46 9.97
N ASN A 16 27.54 33.42 9.07
CA ASN A 16 28.05 32.18 8.48
C ASN A 16 29.25 31.55 9.21
N GLU A 17 29.85 32.24 10.19
CA GLU A 17 31.00 31.74 10.97
C GLU A 17 30.64 31.05 12.30
N ALA A 18 29.35 31.00 12.66
CA ALA A 18 28.87 30.22 13.82
C ALA A 18 28.22 28.90 13.38
N GLN A 19 28.99 28.01 12.74
CA GLN A 19 28.61 26.60 12.63
C GLN A 19 29.33 25.80 13.71
N PRO A 20 28.62 25.18 14.67
CA PRO A 20 29.22 24.16 15.52
C PRO A 20 29.43 22.90 14.66
N VAL A 21 30.69 22.51 14.49
CA VAL A 21 31.06 21.21 13.94
C VAL A 21 30.72 20.17 15.01
N VAL A 22 29.64 19.42 14.82
CA VAL A 22 29.35 18.22 15.63
C VAL A 22 29.69 16.97 14.81
N PRO A 23 30.41 15.99 15.39
CA PRO A 23 30.85 14.80 14.68
C PRO A 23 29.70 13.85 14.40
N ASP A 24 29.95 13.01 13.39
CA ASP A 24 29.13 11.92 12.88
C ASP A 24 28.39 11.13 13.96
N SER A 25 27.05 11.14 13.88
CA SER A 25 26.23 10.06 14.40
C SER A 25 25.09 9.87 13.42
N ALA A 26 25.15 8.75 12.67
CA ALA A 26 24.03 8.22 11.91
C ALA A 26 22.84 8.05 12.85
N SER A 27 22.00 9.08 12.91
CA SER A 27 20.74 9.03 13.62
C SER A 27 19.75 8.34 12.68
N PRO A 28 19.16 7.18 13.03
CA PRO A 28 18.08 6.63 12.25
C PRO A 28 16.99 7.70 12.23
N GLU A 29 16.55 8.10 11.03
CA GLU A 29 15.47 9.07 10.88
C GLU A 29 14.34 8.72 11.86
N PRO A 30 13.82 9.68 12.65
CA PRO A 30 12.75 9.41 13.58
C PRO A 30 11.56 8.90 12.76
N LYS A 31 11.31 7.58 12.81
CA LYS A 31 10.12 6.97 12.23
C LYS A 31 8.94 7.75 12.79
N LYS A 32 8.29 8.54 11.92
CA LYS A 32 7.11 9.32 12.27
C LYS A 32 6.20 8.40 13.07
N ARG A 33 5.98 8.75 14.33
CA ARG A 33 5.15 7.99 15.28
C ARG A 33 3.69 8.13 14.90
N GLY A 34 3.33 7.68 13.70
CA GLY A 34 1.98 7.41 13.28
C GLY A 34 1.56 6.04 13.80
N ARG A 35 0.24 5.78 13.75
CA ARG A 35 -0.34 4.46 14.02
C ARG A 35 0.53 3.39 13.34
N PRO A 36 0.92 2.31 14.03
CA PRO A 36 1.67 1.24 13.38
C PRO A 36 0.96 0.86 12.09
N ALA A 37 1.71 0.81 11.00
CA ALA A 37 1.19 0.27 9.76
C ALA A 37 0.89 -1.20 10.09
N ILE A 38 -0.40 -1.52 10.23
CA ILE A 38 -0.92 -2.86 10.52
C ILE A 38 -1.76 -3.26 9.31
N GLY A 39 -1.62 -4.51 8.87
CA GLY A 39 -2.37 -5.10 7.76
C GLY A 39 -1.58 -5.18 6.45
N LYS A 40 -2.28 -5.42 5.35
CA LYS A 40 -1.70 -5.70 4.02
C LYS A 40 -0.74 -4.62 3.51
N ARG A 41 -0.87 -3.37 3.95
CA ARG A 41 0.02 -2.25 3.54
C ARG A 41 1.41 -2.27 4.19
N SER A 42 1.55 -3.00 5.29
CA SER A 42 2.79 -3.15 6.05
C SER A 42 3.42 -4.54 5.91
N ASP A 43 2.69 -5.48 5.32
CA ASP A 43 3.15 -6.84 5.12
C ASP A 43 4.04 -6.90 3.86
N PRO A 44 5.31 -7.36 3.97
CA PRO A 44 6.21 -7.45 2.83
C PRO A 44 5.77 -8.46 1.76
N ASN A 45 4.85 -9.38 2.06
CA ASN A 45 4.31 -10.32 1.09
C ASN A 45 3.23 -9.71 0.20
N TRP A 46 2.74 -8.50 0.51
CA TRP A 46 1.69 -7.83 -0.25
C TRP A 46 2.24 -6.63 -1.02
N ILE A 47 1.90 -6.55 -2.31
CA ILE A 47 2.23 -5.40 -3.15
C ILE A 47 0.93 -4.67 -3.52
N GLY A 48 0.84 -3.39 -3.14
CA GLY A 48 -0.30 -2.54 -3.50
C GLY A 48 -0.33 -2.17 -4.99
N ARG A 49 -1.47 -2.40 -5.64
CA ARG A 49 -1.74 -2.02 -7.04
C ARG A 49 -3.12 -1.37 -7.15
N THR A 50 -3.29 -0.50 -8.14
CA THR A 50 -4.56 0.19 -8.42
C THR A 50 -4.97 -0.09 -9.86
N TYR A 51 -6.23 -0.47 -10.05
CA TYR A 51 -6.82 -0.76 -11.35
C TYR A 51 -8.21 -0.11 -11.44
N TYR A 52 -8.67 0.10 -12.67
CA TYR A 52 -10.04 0.54 -12.91
C TYR A 52 -10.93 -0.67 -13.21
N ILE A 53 -12.09 -0.71 -12.58
CA ILE A 53 -13.17 -1.65 -12.87
C ILE A 53 -14.44 -0.87 -13.14
N ARG A 54 -15.39 -1.48 -13.86
CA ARG A 54 -16.70 -0.86 -14.09
C ARG A 54 -17.44 -0.75 -12.76
N LYS A 55 -18.14 0.37 -12.56
CA LYS A 55 -18.91 0.64 -11.34
C LYS A 55 -19.92 -0.46 -11.02
N GLU A 56 -20.66 -0.93 -12.02
CA GLU A 56 -21.65 -2.01 -11.84
C GLU A 56 -20.98 -3.28 -11.34
N THR A 57 -19.85 -3.66 -11.95
CA THR A 57 -19.07 -4.82 -11.51
C THR A 57 -18.57 -4.68 -10.07
N ASP A 58 -18.13 -3.49 -9.66
CA ASP A 58 -17.70 -3.23 -8.29
C ASP A 58 -18.83 -3.44 -7.28
N LEU A 59 -20.03 -2.96 -7.60
CA LEU A 59 -21.23 -3.11 -6.76
C LEU A 59 -21.66 -4.58 -6.66
N ASP A 60 -21.71 -5.30 -7.78
CA ASP A 60 -22.11 -6.71 -7.80
C ASP A 60 -21.14 -7.58 -6.97
N VAL A 61 -19.84 -7.28 -7.05
CA VAL A 61 -18.81 -7.95 -6.24
C VAL A 61 -18.98 -7.63 -4.75
N GLU A 62 -19.26 -6.37 -4.39
CA GLU A 62 -19.53 -6.01 -2.98
C GLU A 62 -20.73 -6.77 -2.41
N ASP A 63 -21.80 -6.92 -3.19
CA ASP A 63 -22.99 -7.66 -2.79
C ASP A 63 -22.68 -9.14 -2.54
N GLU A 64 -21.89 -9.79 -3.41
CA GLU A 64 -21.49 -11.18 -3.20
C GLU A 64 -20.55 -11.35 -1.99
N LEU A 65 -19.57 -10.45 -1.82
CA LEU A 65 -18.70 -10.47 -0.64
C LEU A 65 -19.50 -10.27 0.66
N LEU A 66 -20.53 -9.42 0.64
CA LEU A 66 -21.42 -9.23 1.78
C LEU A 66 -22.23 -10.50 2.08
N LYS A 67 -22.71 -11.21 1.05
CA LYS A 67 -23.39 -12.50 1.21
C LYS A 67 -22.47 -13.55 1.82
N LEU A 68 -21.21 -13.63 1.38
CA LEU A 68 -20.20 -14.54 1.95
C LEU A 68 -19.92 -14.19 3.42
N LYS A 69 -19.74 -12.90 3.73
CA LYS A 69 -19.53 -12.43 5.11
C LYS A 69 -20.69 -12.80 6.04
N ARG A 70 -21.93 -12.69 5.57
CA ARG A 70 -23.12 -13.13 6.33
C ARG A 70 -23.16 -14.63 6.58
N ARG A 71 -22.49 -15.44 5.76
CA ARG A 71 -22.30 -16.89 5.97
C ARG A 71 -21.10 -17.23 6.85
N GLY A 72 -20.40 -16.21 7.38
CA GLY A 72 -19.20 -16.39 8.21
C GLY A 72 -17.91 -16.57 7.41
N ILE A 73 -17.93 -16.32 6.09
CA ILE A 73 -16.73 -16.38 5.25
C ILE A 73 -16.17 -14.96 5.13
N GLU A 74 -15.02 -14.71 5.75
CA GLU A 74 -14.31 -13.44 5.63
C GLU A 74 -13.39 -13.49 4.42
N LEU A 75 -13.79 -12.79 3.36
CA LEU A 75 -13.02 -12.59 2.14
C LEU A 75 -13.12 -11.11 1.75
N ASP A 76 -11.98 -10.47 1.47
CA ASP A 76 -11.97 -9.10 0.95
C ASP A 76 -11.61 -9.01 -0.55
N LYS A 77 -11.78 -7.81 -1.12
CA LYS A 77 -11.51 -7.57 -2.56
C LYS A 77 -10.06 -7.85 -2.94
N SER A 78 -9.10 -7.62 -2.05
CA SER A 78 -7.69 -7.86 -2.34
C SER A 78 -7.40 -9.36 -2.42
N GLU A 79 -7.95 -10.16 -1.51
CA GLU A 79 -7.86 -11.64 -1.56
C GLU A 79 -8.58 -12.22 -2.77
N LEU A 80 -9.75 -11.69 -3.12
CA LEU A 80 -10.48 -12.12 -4.30
C LEU A 80 -9.66 -11.88 -5.58
N VAL A 81 -9.10 -10.67 -5.73
CA VAL A 81 -8.28 -10.34 -6.90
C VAL A 81 -7.00 -11.16 -6.95
N ASP A 82 -6.32 -11.34 -5.82
CA ASP A 82 -5.12 -12.17 -5.73
C ASP A 82 -5.39 -13.60 -6.20
N SER A 83 -6.47 -14.21 -5.69
CA SER A 83 -6.86 -15.58 -6.04
C SER A 83 -7.27 -15.71 -7.52
N LEU A 84 -7.96 -14.72 -8.09
CA LEU A 84 -8.32 -14.71 -9.51
C LEU A 84 -7.08 -14.59 -10.43
N LEU A 85 -6.11 -13.76 -10.03
CA LEU A 85 -4.86 -13.62 -10.78
C LEU A 85 -3.99 -14.87 -10.68
N ASP A 86 -3.92 -15.51 -9.50
CA ASP A 86 -3.22 -16.78 -9.32
C ASP A 86 -3.86 -17.90 -10.15
N ALA A 87 -5.20 -18.02 -10.13
CA ALA A 87 -5.92 -18.97 -10.96
C ALA A 87 -5.66 -18.74 -12.46
N TRP A 88 -5.60 -17.49 -12.90
CA TRP A 88 -5.26 -17.15 -14.29
C TRP A 88 -3.81 -17.53 -14.64
N LEU A 89 -2.85 -17.35 -13.73
CA LEU A 89 -1.45 -17.74 -13.95
C LEU A 89 -1.28 -19.26 -14.02
N LYS A 90 -1.92 -20.01 -13.13
CA LYS A 90 -1.93 -21.48 -13.14
C LYS A 90 -2.56 -22.03 -14.41
N TRP A 91 -3.66 -21.42 -14.86
CA TRP A 91 -4.26 -21.75 -16.15
C TRP A 91 -3.28 -21.59 -17.33
N GLN A 92 -2.49 -20.50 -17.35
CA GLN A 92 -1.46 -20.29 -18.37
C GLN A 92 -0.36 -21.36 -18.34
N GLN A 93 -0.15 -22.00 -17.20
CA GLN A 93 0.84 -23.08 -17.02
C GLN A 93 0.27 -24.47 -17.37
N GLY A 94 -1.01 -24.54 -17.78
CA GLY A 94 -1.68 -25.78 -18.16
C GLY A 94 -2.37 -26.51 -16.99
N GLU A 95 -2.53 -25.86 -15.84
CA GLU A 95 -3.32 -26.38 -14.72
C GLU A 95 -4.82 -26.17 -14.96
N ASP A 96 -5.66 -27.03 -14.37
CA ASP A 96 -7.11 -26.95 -14.47
C ASP A 96 -7.67 -25.79 -13.63
N SER A 97 -8.15 -24.76 -14.33
CA SER A 97 -8.66 -23.53 -13.72
C SER A 97 -10.02 -23.69 -13.04
N GLU A 98 -10.83 -24.68 -13.42
CA GLU A 98 -12.12 -24.93 -12.77
C GLU A 98 -11.95 -25.42 -11.33
N SER A 99 -10.93 -26.24 -11.08
CA SER A 99 -10.59 -26.68 -9.72
C SER A 99 -10.22 -25.48 -8.85
N LEU A 100 -9.43 -24.55 -9.36
CA LEU A 100 -8.91 -23.40 -8.62
C LEU A 100 -9.99 -22.35 -8.32
N LEU A 101 -10.89 -22.07 -9.27
CA LEU A 101 -12.01 -21.15 -9.05
C LEU A 101 -13.04 -21.71 -8.06
N SER A 102 -13.13 -23.03 -7.91
CA SER A 102 -14.00 -23.68 -6.93
C SER A 102 -13.54 -23.49 -5.48
N GLU A 103 -12.26 -23.20 -5.26
CA GLU A 103 -11.71 -22.85 -3.93
C GLU A 103 -12.10 -21.42 -3.51
N ILE A 104 -12.24 -20.53 -4.48
CA ILE A 104 -12.59 -19.11 -4.28
C ILE A 104 -14.11 -18.94 -4.15
N THR A 105 -14.89 -19.80 -4.80
CA THR A 105 -16.35 -19.77 -4.76
C THR A 105 -16.87 -21.08 -4.19
N PRO A 106 -17.29 -21.13 -2.91
CA PRO A 106 -18.02 -22.29 -2.41
C PRO A 106 -19.27 -22.43 -3.27
N ARG A 107 -19.27 -23.43 -4.18
CA ARG A 107 -20.39 -23.70 -5.07
C ARG A 107 -21.66 -23.75 -4.20
N ARG A 108 -22.71 -23.03 -4.62
CA ARG A 108 -24.05 -23.32 -4.10
C ARG A 108 -24.27 -24.81 -4.35
N LYS A 109 -24.45 -25.59 -3.29
CA LYS A 109 -25.24 -26.81 -3.43
C LYS A 109 -26.62 -26.31 -3.82
N ASP A 110 -26.99 -26.53 -5.07
CA ASP A 110 -28.38 -26.40 -5.48
C ASP A 110 -29.15 -27.47 -4.69
N ASP A 111 -30.03 -27.03 -3.79
CA ASP A 111 -31.09 -27.84 -3.18
C ASP A 111 -32.29 -27.89 -4.14
#